data_AF-A0A1E2WKB1-F1
#
_entry.id   AF-A0A1E2WKB1-F1
#
_cell.length_a   1.000
_cell.length_b   1.000
_cell.length_c   1.000
_cell.angle_alpha   90.00
_cell.angle_beta   90.00
_cell.angle_gamma   90.00
#
_symmetry.space_group_name_H-M   'P 1'
#
loop_
_entity.id
_entity.type
_entity.pdbx_description
1 polymer ?
#
loop_
_entity_poly.entity_id
_entity_poly.type
_entity_poly.pdbx_seq_one_letter_code
_entity_poly.pdbx_strand_id
1 'polypeptide(L)'
;MQKIVLTFKQAFSSILVVGLMVFISLSGSFIVGQQASHATTLEELKLIPPDYKPNSEEKVNRAYEYDPGVGIREEDRQKAYEQAKKDSTNLNTIEKAYERNLKAEKEQNPPESFGEKAKEVIEKVTGK
;
A
#
# COMPACT_ATOMS: atom_id res chain seq x y z
N MET A 1 8.79 -63.05 27.68
CA MET A 1 7.94 -61.88 27.38
C MET A 1 8.74 -60.57 27.32
N GLN A 2 9.56 -60.21 28.31
CA GLN A 2 10.35 -58.95 28.30
C GLN A 2 11.25 -58.75 27.08
N LYS A 3 11.93 -59.80 26.59
CA LYS A 3 12.82 -59.69 25.42
C LYS A 3 12.07 -59.33 24.13
N ILE A 4 10.82 -59.80 23.98
CA ILE A 4 9.96 -59.51 22.83
C ILE A 4 9.48 -58.05 22.87
N VAL A 5 9.14 -57.54 24.06
CA VAL A 5 8.73 -56.15 24.26
C VAL A 5 9.90 -55.18 24.00
N LEU A 6 11.12 -55.55 24.43
CA LEU A 6 12.33 -54.76 24.20
C LEU A 6 12.71 -54.67 22.72
N THR A 7 12.66 -55.78 21.98
CA THR A 7 12.90 -55.77 20.53
C THR A 7 11.81 -55.01 19.78
N PHE A 8 10.55 -55.10 20.21
CA PHE A 8 9.47 -54.30 19.62
C PHE A 8 9.68 -52.80 19.82
N LYS A 9 10.05 -52.38 21.04
CA LYS A 9 10.34 -50.97 21.35
C LYS A 9 11.53 -50.44 20.55
N GLN A 10 12.57 -51.24 20.39
CA GLN A 10 13.76 -50.88 19.62
C GLN A 10 13.48 -50.79 18.12
N ALA A 11 12.69 -51.72 17.57
CA ALA A 11 12.25 -51.67 16.17
C ALA A 11 11.32 -50.46 15.91
N PHE A 12 10.40 -50.16 16.84
CA PHE A 12 9.54 -48.99 16.72
C PHE A 12 10.36 -47.69 16.73
N SER A 13 11.36 -47.61 17.60
CA SER A 13 12.25 -46.45 17.67
C SER A 13 13.09 -46.28 16.40
N SER A 14 13.60 -47.37 15.80
CA SER A 14 14.41 -47.26 14.58
C SER A 14 13.55 -46.88 13.36
N ILE A 15 12.34 -47.44 13.26
CA ILE A 15 11.38 -47.11 12.20
C ILE A 15 10.98 -45.64 12.28
N LEU A 16 10.76 -45.11 13.50
CA LEU A 16 10.38 -43.72 13.71
C LEU A 16 11.51 -42.76 13.31
N VAL A 17 12.76 -43.07 13.68
CA VAL A 17 13.93 -42.24 13.32
C VAL A 17 14.20 -42.25 11.82
N VAL A 18 14.16 -43.42 11.18
CA VAL A 18 14.35 -43.55 9.72
C VAL A 18 13.22 -42.86 8.97
N GLY A 19 11.97 -43.04 9.43
CA GLY A 19 10.81 -42.35 8.86
C GLY A 19 10.95 -40.83 8.95
N LEU A 20 11.35 -40.30 10.10
CA LEU A 20 11.55 -38.86 10.29
C LEU A 20 12.63 -38.31 9.35
N MET A 21 13.75 -39.02 9.19
CA MET A 21 14.82 -38.64 8.26
C MET A 21 14.34 -38.59 6.81
N VAL A 22 13.53 -39.57 6.39
CA VAL A 22 12.96 -39.61 5.04
C VAL A 22 11.97 -38.46 4.84
N PHE A 23 11.10 -38.16 5.82
CA PHE A 23 10.16 -37.05 5.74
C PHE A 23 10.84 -35.68 5.64
N ILE A 24 11.91 -35.45 6.41
CA ILE A 24 12.68 -34.19 6.36
C ILE A 24 13.40 -34.06 5.01
N SER A 25 13.93 -35.15 4.48
CA SER A 25 14.62 -35.16 3.19
C SER A 25 13.66 -34.92 2.02
N LEU A 26 12.46 -35.52 2.08
CA LEU A 26 11.42 -35.29 1.08
C LEU A 26 10.84 -33.87 1.17
N SER A 27 10.56 -33.36 2.37
CA SER A 27 9.95 -32.03 2.54
C SER A 27 10.84 -30.91 2.02
N GLY A 28 12.17 -31.02 2.18
CA GLY A 28 13.12 -30.07 1.60
C GLY A 28 13.11 -30.03 0.07
N SER A 29 12.75 -31.13 -0.59
CA SER A 29 12.69 -31.21 -2.06
C SER A 29 11.51 -30.42 -2.66
N PHE A 30 10.44 -30.17 -1.87
CA PHE A 30 9.29 -29.39 -2.33
C PHE A 30 9.49 -27.87 -2.22
N ILE A 31 10.48 -27.39 -1.45
CA ILE A 31 10.71 -25.95 -1.24
C ILE A 31 11.35 -25.28 -2.48
N VAL A 32 12.12 -26.02 -3.27
CA VAL A 32 12.86 -25.45 -4.42
C VAL A 32 11.96 -25.22 -5.65
N GLY A 33 10.84 -25.93 -5.78
CA GLY A 33 9.97 -25.86 -6.96
C GLY A 33 8.83 -24.84 -6.90
N GLN A 34 8.51 -24.29 -5.71
CA GLN A 34 7.30 -23.47 -5.50
C GLN A 34 7.57 -22.08 -4.91
N GLN A 35 8.79 -21.54 -5.03
CA GLN A 35 8.97 -20.10 -4.83
C GLN A 35 8.37 -19.34 -6.02
N ALA A 36 7.03 -19.31 -6.10
CA ALA A 36 6.33 -18.29 -6.85
C ALA A 36 6.64 -16.97 -6.15
N SER A 37 7.65 -16.27 -6.67
CA SER A 37 7.87 -14.88 -6.33
C SER A 37 6.62 -14.11 -6.76
N HIS A 38 5.69 -13.90 -5.84
CA HIS A 38 4.59 -12.94 -5.99
C HIS A 38 5.11 -11.50 -5.86
N ALA A 39 6.38 -11.25 -6.22
CA ALA A 39 6.81 -9.91 -6.54
C ALA A 39 6.08 -9.54 -7.83
N THR A 40 4.95 -8.87 -7.65
CA THR A 40 4.09 -8.40 -8.74
C THR A 40 5.00 -7.67 -9.73
N THR A 41 5.15 -8.26 -10.91
CA THR A 41 5.91 -7.60 -11.97
C THR A 41 5.03 -6.50 -12.54
N LEU A 42 5.63 -5.44 -13.08
CA LEU A 42 4.90 -4.33 -13.71
C LEU A 42 3.90 -4.82 -14.78
N GLU A 43 4.15 -6.02 -15.34
CA GLU A 43 3.30 -6.72 -16.30
C GLU A 43 2.04 -7.36 -15.70
N GLU A 44 2.03 -7.73 -14.40
CA GLU A 44 0.83 -8.16 -13.67
C GLU A 44 0.03 -6.97 -13.15
N LEU A 45 0.71 -5.88 -12.79
CA LEU A 45 0.08 -4.62 -12.39
C LEU A 45 -0.40 -3.83 -13.62
N LYS A 46 -1.13 -4.50 -14.54
CA LYS A 46 -1.69 -3.96 -15.80
C LYS A 46 -2.61 -2.76 -15.55
N LEU A 47 -2.04 -1.63 -15.18
CA LEU A 47 -2.66 -0.31 -15.18
C LEU A 47 -2.98 0.12 -16.62
N ILE A 48 -2.41 -0.57 -17.61
CA ILE A 48 -2.61 -0.37 -19.03
C ILE A 48 -3.12 -1.69 -19.64
N PRO A 49 -4.34 -1.72 -20.20
CA PRO A 49 -4.82 -2.85 -20.98
C PRO A 49 -3.85 -3.19 -22.12
N PRO A 50 -3.59 -4.47 -22.44
CA PRO A 50 -2.62 -4.86 -23.47
C PRO A 50 -2.96 -4.31 -24.87
N ASP A 51 -4.23 -4.02 -25.12
CA ASP A 51 -4.70 -3.44 -26.39
C ASP A 51 -4.57 -1.90 -26.42
N TYR A 52 -4.35 -1.26 -25.27
CA TYR A 52 -4.22 0.19 -25.16
C TYR A 52 -2.74 0.58 -25.25
N LYS A 53 -2.36 1.22 -26.35
CA LYS A 53 -1.02 1.77 -26.57
C LYS A 53 -1.08 3.29 -26.41
N PRO A 54 -0.85 3.83 -25.20
CA PRO A 54 -0.90 5.27 -24.99
C PRO A 54 0.18 5.97 -25.81
N ASN A 55 -0.17 7.13 -26.34
CA ASN A 55 0.78 8.02 -27.00
C ASN A 55 1.78 8.61 -25.98
N SER A 56 2.79 9.35 -26.45
CA SER A 56 3.82 9.92 -25.57
C SER A 56 3.27 10.90 -24.54
N GLU A 57 2.26 11.69 -24.90
CA GLU A 57 1.67 12.70 -24.02
C GLU A 57 0.78 12.07 -22.94
N GLU A 58 -0.01 11.06 -23.30
CA GLU A 58 -0.82 10.26 -22.37
C GLU A 58 0.04 9.55 -21.33
N LYS A 59 1.23 9.07 -21.72
CA LYS A 59 2.20 8.49 -20.78
C LYS A 59 2.67 9.50 -19.75
N VAL A 60 2.98 10.73 -20.19
CA VAL A 60 3.42 11.82 -19.31
C VAL A 60 2.28 12.25 -18.38
N ASN A 61 1.08 12.46 -18.91
CA ASN A 61 -0.09 12.84 -18.11
C ASN A 61 -0.40 11.80 -17.03
N ARG A 62 -0.34 10.51 -17.39
CA ARG A 62 -0.53 9.42 -16.44
C ARG A 62 0.53 9.41 -15.33
N ALA A 63 1.79 9.70 -15.66
CA ALA A 63 2.83 9.79 -14.65
C ALA A 63 2.48 10.88 -13.62
N TYR A 64 2.06 12.06 -14.07
CA TYR A 64 1.62 13.14 -13.16
C TYR A 64 0.33 12.84 -12.38
N GLU A 65 -0.55 11.98 -12.89
CA GLU A 65 -1.81 11.63 -12.24
C GLU A 65 -1.63 10.56 -11.15
N TYR A 66 -0.78 9.56 -11.39
CA TYR A 66 -0.68 8.37 -10.54
C TYR A 66 0.63 8.22 -9.78
N ASP A 67 1.70 8.89 -10.21
CA ASP A 67 3.00 8.79 -9.53
C ASP A 67 3.22 10.05 -8.66
N PRO A 68 3.20 9.91 -7.32
CA PRO A 68 3.42 11.03 -6.42
C PRO A 68 4.86 11.58 -6.47
N GLY A 69 5.80 10.86 -7.09
CA GLY A 69 7.21 11.25 -7.24
C GLY A 69 7.50 12.21 -8.39
N VAL A 70 6.56 12.40 -9.33
CA VAL A 70 6.80 13.19 -10.57
C VAL A 70 6.68 14.70 -10.32
N GLY A 71 6.18 15.11 -9.15
CA GLY A 71 6.05 16.51 -8.76
C GLY A 71 4.99 17.28 -9.56
N ILE A 72 4.99 18.60 -9.44
CA ILE A 72 4.03 19.49 -10.12
C ILE A 72 4.57 19.88 -11.49
N ARG A 73 3.71 19.85 -12.53
CA ARG A 73 4.04 20.32 -13.87
C ARG A 73 4.42 21.80 -13.87
N GLU A 74 5.42 22.18 -14.67
CA GLU A 74 5.84 23.57 -14.82
C GLU A 74 4.71 24.49 -15.29
N GLU A 75 3.87 24.00 -16.19
CA GLU A 75 2.67 24.71 -16.67
C GLU A 75 1.71 25.06 -15.51
N ASP A 76 1.47 24.11 -14.61
CA ASP A 76 0.57 24.32 -13.47
C ASP A 76 1.21 25.22 -12.42
N ARG A 77 2.54 25.13 -12.25
CA ARG A 77 3.30 26.07 -11.43
C ARG A 77 3.21 27.50 -11.96
N GLN A 78 3.29 27.68 -13.29
CA GLN A 78 3.15 28.98 -13.93
C GLN A 78 1.73 29.53 -13.78
N LYS A 79 0.70 28.69 -13.98
CA LYS A 79 -0.70 29.07 -13.74
C LYS A 79 -0.94 29.51 -12.29
N ALA A 80 -0.41 28.75 -11.32
CA ALA A 80 -0.52 29.09 -9.91
C ALA A 80 0.15 30.43 -9.58
N TYR A 81 1.33 30.68 -10.16
CA TYR A 81 2.03 31.96 -10.02
C TYR A 81 1.24 33.14 -10.60
N GLU A 82 0.70 33.00 -11.82
CA GLU A 82 -0.12 34.04 -12.43
C GLU A 82 -1.41 34.30 -11.65
N GLN A 83 -2.02 33.25 -11.13
CA GLN A 83 -3.21 33.33 -10.29
C GLN A 83 -2.90 34.07 -8.98
N ALA A 84 -1.80 33.74 -8.30
CA ALA A 84 -1.36 34.43 -7.09
C ALA A 84 -1.08 35.92 -7.36
N LYS A 85 -0.46 36.23 -8.50
CA LYS A 85 -0.23 37.62 -8.92
C LYS A 85 -1.56 38.37 -9.10
N LYS A 86 -2.54 37.77 -9.79
CA LYS A 86 -3.88 38.34 -9.94
C LYS A 86 -4.57 38.54 -8.59
N ASP A 87 -4.49 37.56 -7.71
CA ASP A 87 -5.14 37.58 -6.41
C ASP A 87 -4.55 38.66 -5.48
N SER A 88 -3.26 38.99 -5.64
CA SER A 88 -2.57 40.04 -4.88
C SER A 88 -2.88 41.48 -5.33
N THR A 89 -3.66 41.68 -6.39
CA THR A 89 -3.78 43.00 -7.04
C THR A 89 -4.59 44.01 -6.23
N ASN A 90 -5.65 43.60 -5.53
CA ASN A 90 -6.47 44.49 -4.70
C ASN A 90 -7.22 43.75 -3.58
N LEU A 91 -7.81 44.50 -2.64
CA LEU A 91 -8.47 43.93 -1.45
C LEU A 91 -9.59 42.94 -1.81
N ASN A 92 -10.41 43.28 -2.83
CA ASN A 92 -11.50 42.44 -3.30
C ASN A 92 -11.03 41.10 -3.89
N THR A 93 -9.87 41.07 -4.56
CA THR A 93 -9.30 39.82 -5.08
C THR A 93 -8.67 38.97 -3.97
N ILE A 94 -8.13 39.61 -2.94
CA ILE A 94 -7.59 38.94 -1.75
C ILE A 94 -8.72 38.24 -0.98
N GLU A 95 -9.85 38.91 -0.75
CA GLU A 95 -11.01 38.30 -0.08
C GLU A 95 -11.54 37.08 -0.85
N LYS A 96 -11.65 37.19 -2.18
CA LYS A 96 -12.04 36.05 -3.03
C LYS A 96 -11.02 34.91 -3.03
N ALA A 97 -9.73 35.21 -2.91
CA ALA A 97 -8.69 34.19 -2.77
C ALA A 97 -8.79 33.49 -1.41
N TYR A 98 -9.01 34.26 -0.34
CA TYR A 98 -9.23 33.73 1.00
C TYR A 98 -10.43 32.78 1.06
N GLU A 99 -11.58 33.18 0.51
CA GLU A 99 -12.77 32.32 0.47
C GLU A 99 -12.54 31.02 -0.31
N ARG A 100 -11.81 31.08 -1.43
CA ARG A 100 -11.46 29.87 -2.21
C ARG A 100 -10.54 28.95 -1.44
N ASN A 101 -9.51 29.49 -0.78
CA ASN A 101 -8.58 28.71 0.04
C ASN A 101 -9.28 28.07 1.23
N LEU A 102 -10.19 28.81 1.90
CA LEU A 102 -10.98 28.29 3.01
C LEU A 102 -11.89 27.12 2.58
N LYS A 103 -12.45 27.17 1.37
CA LYS A 103 -13.25 26.07 0.82
C LYS A 103 -12.38 24.85 0.51
N ALA A 104 -11.24 25.06 -0.13
CA ALA A 104 -10.29 23.97 -0.45
C ALA A 104 -9.75 23.30 0.83
N GLU A 105 -9.45 24.08 1.87
CA GLU A 105 -9.01 23.55 3.16
C GLU A 105 -10.10 22.70 3.83
N LYS A 106 -11.35 23.14 3.80
CA LYS A 106 -12.49 22.37 4.33
C LYS A 106 -12.79 21.10 3.52
N GLU A 107 -12.49 21.08 2.24
CA GLU A 107 -12.68 19.91 1.38
C GLU A 107 -11.56 18.87 1.58
N GLN A 108 -10.32 19.33 1.77
CA GLN A 108 -9.17 18.47 2.08
C GLN A 108 -9.15 18.00 3.53
N ASN A 109 -9.63 18.83 4.45
CA ASN A 109 -9.75 18.53 5.88
C ASN A 109 -11.22 18.73 6.28
N PRO A 110 -12.11 17.78 5.94
CA PRO A 110 -13.49 17.84 6.38
C PRO A 110 -13.52 18.00 7.91
N PRO A 111 -14.31 18.94 8.45
CA PRO A 111 -14.37 19.15 9.88
C PRO A 111 -14.80 17.85 10.56
N GLU A 112 -13.97 17.36 11.47
CA GLU A 112 -14.25 16.16 12.27
C GLU A 112 -15.67 16.22 12.82
N SER A 113 -16.41 15.15 12.57
CA SER A 113 -17.78 15.02 13.03
C SER A 113 -17.80 15.07 14.56
N PHE A 114 -18.85 15.65 15.16
CA PHE A 114 -19.04 15.65 16.61
C PHE A 114 -18.93 14.24 17.24
N GLY A 115 -19.21 13.19 16.47
CA GLY A 115 -19.03 11.80 16.88
C GLY A 115 -17.56 11.38 17.04
N GLU A 116 -16.65 11.90 16.22
CA GLU A 116 -15.21 11.62 16.32
C GLU A 116 -14.62 12.31 17.56
N LYS A 117 -15.00 13.58 17.79
CA LYS A 117 -14.63 14.29 19.03
C LYS A 117 -15.22 13.65 20.28
N ALA A 118 -16.46 13.16 20.22
CA ALA A 118 -17.06 12.44 21.34
C ALA A 118 -16.33 11.11 21.59
N LYS A 119 -15.90 10.41 20.54
CA LYS A 119 -15.12 9.17 20.65
C LYS A 119 -13.73 9.43 21.23
N GLU A 120 -13.04 10.49 20.81
CA GLU A 120 -11.75 10.92 21.37
C GLU A 120 -11.88 11.28 22.85
N VAL A 121 -12.93 12.00 23.25
CA VAL A 121 -13.20 12.32 24.66
C VAL A 121 -13.49 11.06 25.47
N ILE A 122 -14.26 10.12 24.92
CA ILE A 122 -14.53 8.84 25.58
C ILE A 122 -13.23 8.05 25.72
N GLU A 123 -12.39 7.90 24.70
CA GLU A 123 -11.09 7.23 24.80
C GLU A 123 -10.19 7.87 25.86
N LYS A 124 -10.10 9.20 25.86
CA LYS A 124 -9.28 9.98 26.81
C LYS A 124 -9.75 9.86 28.26
N VAL A 125 -11.06 9.67 28.48
CA VAL A 125 -11.66 9.47 29.82
C VAL A 125 -11.61 7.99 30.24
N THR A 126 -11.73 7.06 29.29
CA THR A 126 -11.74 5.62 29.59
C THR A 126 -10.32 5.03 29.69
N GLY A 127 -9.29 5.77 29.29
CA GLY A 127 -7.88 5.43 29.51
C GLY A 127 -7.42 4.18 28.77
N LYS A 128 -8.08 3.83 27.66
CA LYS A 128 -7.58 2.87 26.67
C LYS A 128 -6.91 3.62 25.55
#